data_AF-A0A2N1QX68-F1
#
_entry.id   AF-A0A2N1QX68-F1
#
_cell.length_a   1.000
_cell.length_b   1.000
_cell.length_c   1.000
_cell.angle_alpha   90.00
_cell.angle_beta   90.00
_cell.angle_gamma   90.00
#
_symmetry.space_group_name_H-M   'P 1'
#
loop_
_entity.id
_entity.type
_entity.pdbx_description
1 polymer ?
#
loop_
_entity_poly.entity_id
_entity_poly.type
_entity_poly.pdbx_seq_one_letter_code
_entity_poly.pdbx_strand_id
1 'polypeptide(L)'
;MQGHIELQERFSLEVKPRVFFVLSQDMAGTTHEIATYQFFSNSPEVAYQMRLSPGYVTQLGEGVFAFRNISGTGGNSETQPIPFKLSVVSQVHDSSSTNDAFRAVQKAIGLRDGSRSEEKGTIFVTFPSQSDGFNLQSFTFGTYEASIAVEVSAD
;
A
#
# COMPACT_ATOMS: atom_id res chain seq x y z
N MET A 1 -36.38 27.46 -7.44
CA MET A 1 -35.11 27.36 -6.69
C MET A 1 -34.30 26.25 -7.34
N GLN A 2 -33.20 26.56 -8.01
CA GLN A 2 -32.24 25.54 -8.45
C GLN A 2 -31.29 25.30 -7.27
N GLY A 3 -31.34 24.10 -6.69
CA GLY A 3 -30.38 23.70 -5.67
C GLY A 3 -29.04 23.45 -6.33
N HIS A 4 -28.05 24.30 -6.03
CA HIS A 4 -26.67 24.02 -6.40
C HIS A 4 -26.15 22.94 -5.45
N ILE A 5 -25.81 21.76 -5.99
CA ILE A 5 -25.07 20.74 -5.24
C ILE A 5 -23.61 20.95 -5.58
N GLU A 6 -22.79 21.29 -4.58
CA GLU A 6 -21.34 21.40 -4.78
C GLU A 6 -20.72 20.02 -5.02
N LEU A 7 -19.67 19.95 -5.85
CA LEU A 7 -18.85 18.76 -5.99
C LEU A 7 -18.24 18.42 -4.62
N GLN A 8 -18.45 17.20 -4.16
CA GLN A 8 -17.93 16.69 -2.90
C GLN A 8 -17.13 15.43 -3.18
N GLU A 9 -15.82 15.53 -3.00
CA GLU A 9 -14.87 14.44 -3.13
C GLU A 9 -14.13 14.28 -1.80
N ARG A 10 -14.08 13.05 -1.30
CA ARG A 10 -13.36 12.74 -0.06
C ARG A 10 -12.65 11.42 -0.19
N PHE A 11 -11.35 11.46 0.05
CA PHE A 11 -10.54 10.28 0.33
C PHE A 11 -10.09 10.31 1.79
N SER A 12 -10.18 9.18 2.47
CA SER A 12 -9.73 9.03 3.86
C SER A 12 -8.94 7.74 3.98
N LEU A 13 -7.79 7.83 4.62
CA LEU A 13 -6.88 6.70 4.86
C LEU A 13 -6.65 6.57 6.36
N GLU A 14 -6.92 5.39 6.89
CA GLU A 14 -6.66 5.05 8.29
C GLU A 14 -5.55 4.01 8.35
N VAL A 15 -4.38 4.42 8.83
CA VAL A 15 -3.20 3.57 8.96
C VAL A 15 -3.22 2.85 10.31
N LYS A 16 -3.01 1.54 10.30
CA LYS A 16 -2.94 0.76 11.54
C LYS A 16 -1.70 1.17 12.35
N PRO A 17 -1.84 1.59 13.61
CA PRO A 17 -0.71 2.01 14.42
C PRO A 17 0.17 0.81 14.76
N ARG A 18 1.46 0.89 14.36
CA ARG A 18 2.55 -0.05 14.71
C ARG A 18 2.22 -1.53 14.47
N VAL A 19 2.55 -2.03 13.28
CA VAL A 19 2.53 -3.46 13.00
C VAL A 19 3.85 -4.07 13.52
N PHE A 20 3.74 -5.01 14.46
CA PHE A 20 4.89 -5.73 15.00
C PHE A 20 5.07 -7.04 14.24
N PHE A 21 6.27 -7.26 13.72
CA PHE A 21 6.65 -8.51 13.07
C PHE A 21 7.74 -9.20 13.89
N VAL A 22 7.61 -10.50 14.03
CA VAL A 22 8.75 -11.34 14.42
C VAL A 22 9.48 -11.67 13.12
N LEU A 23 10.72 -11.21 12.98
CA LEU A 23 11.61 -11.61 11.88
C LEU A 23 12.01 -13.09 12.06
N SER A 24 11.11 -14.02 11.71
CA SER A 24 11.34 -15.46 11.67
C SER A 24 11.03 -16.03 10.29
N GLN A 25 11.47 -17.26 10.02
CA GLN A 25 11.16 -17.97 8.78
C GLN A 25 9.66 -18.05 8.48
N ASP A 26 8.84 -18.03 9.54
CA ASP A 26 7.37 -18.07 9.43
C ASP A 26 6.78 -16.77 8.85
N MET A 27 7.56 -15.68 8.78
CA MET A 27 7.12 -14.43 8.16
C MET A 27 7.14 -14.51 6.63
N ALA A 28 7.94 -15.40 6.04
CA ALA A 28 8.04 -15.54 4.60
C ALA A 28 6.66 -15.91 3.99
N GLY A 29 6.21 -15.13 3.00
CA GLY A 29 4.90 -15.33 2.36
C GLY A 29 3.69 -14.88 3.17
N THR A 30 3.87 -14.23 4.33
CA THR A 30 2.74 -13.77 5.15
C THR A 30 2.18 -12.43 4.66
N THR A 31 0.87 -12.28 4.77
CA THR A 31 0.12 -11.07 4.38
C THR A 31 -0.46 -10.40 5.63
N HIS A 32 -0.29 -9.08 5.72
CA HIS A 32 -0.69 -8.27 6.87
C HIS A 32 -1.44 -7.02 6.43
N GLU A 33 -2.52 -6.70 7.13
CA GLU A 33 -3.24 -5.45 6.91
C GLU A 33 -2.48 -4.28 7.51
N ILE A 34 -2.30 -3.20 6.73
CA ILE A 34 -1.58 -2.00 7.16
C ILE A 34 -2.44 -0.74 7.19
N ALA A 35 -3.52 -0.69 6.40
CA ALA A 35 -4.41 0.46 6.35
C ALA A 35 -5.78 0.08 5.76
N THR A 36 -6.78 0.92 6.06
CA THR A 36 -8.06 0.92 5.35
C THR A 36 -8.27 2.28 4.70
N TYR A 37 -9.03 2.31 3.60
CA TYR A 37 -9.42 3.57 2.95
C TYR A 37 -10.92 3.63 2.73
N GLN A 38 -11.41 4.87 2.65
CA GLN A 38 -12.74 5.20 2.18
C GLN A 38 -12.64 6.28 1.12
N PHE A 39 -13.37 6.07 0.02
CA PHE A 39 -13.55 7.03 -1.04
C PHE A 39 -15.04 7.37 -1.20
N PHE A 40 -15.32 8.64 -1.44
CA PHE A 40 -16.63 9.16 -1.75
C PHE A 40 -16.51 10.26 -2.82
N SER A 41 -17.38 10.23 -3.80
CA SER A 41 -17.64 11.32 -4.73
C SER A 41 -19.14 11.42 -5.03
N ASN A 42 -19.69 12.63 -5.14
CA ASN A 42 -21.04 12.84 -5.67
C ASN A 42 -21.06 13.07 -7.20
N SER A 43 -19.95 12.80 -7.89
CA SER A 43 -19.83 12.81 -9.35
C SER A 43 -19.73 11.38 -9.89
N PRO A 44 -20.84 10.76 -10.33
CA PRO A 44 -20.85 9.37 -10.78
C PRO A 44 -20.31 9.19 -12.21
N GLU A 45 -19.99 10.27 -12.92
CA GLU A 45 -19.50 10.25 -14.31
C GLU A 45 -17.98 10.33 -14.40
N VAL A 46 -17.30 10.63 -13.29
CA VAL A 46 -15.84 10.74 -13.22
C VAL A 46 -15.24 9.37 -12.88
N ALA A 47 -14.22 8.98 -13.63
CA ALA A 47 -13.43 7.79 -13.32
C ALA A 47 -12.30 8.17 -12.36
N TYR A 48 -12.23 7.49 -11.21
CA TYR A 48 -11.20 7.73 -10.21
C TYR A 48 -10.19 6.59 -10.16
N GLN A 49 -8.93 6.97 -10.06
CA GLN A 49 -7.81 6.05 -10.04
C GLN A 49 -6.97 6.29 -8.79
N MET A 50 -6.75 5.23 -8.01
CA MET A 50 -5.79 5.24 -6.91
C MET A 50 -4.45 4.67 -7.39
N ARG A 51 -3.36 5.34 -7.00
CA ARG A 51 -1.98 4.89 -7.21
C ARG A 51 -1.26 4.84 -5.87
N LEU A 52 -0.60 3.71 -5.60
CA LEU A 52 0.32 3.56 -4.50
C LEU A 52 1.73 3.41 -5.06
N SER A 53 2.69 4.20 -4.60
CA SER A 53 4.10 4.12 -5.00
C SER A 53 5.04 4.15 -3.80
N PRO A 54 6.26 3.60 -3.92
CA PRO A 54 7.25 3.70 -2.84
C PRO A 54 7.58 5.15 -2.53
N GLY A 55 7.60 5.51 -1.25
CA GLY A 55 7.87 6.87 -0.78
C GLY A 55 9.37 7.22 -0.66
N TYR A 56 10.26 6.23 -0.85
CA TYR A 56 11.70 6.45 -0.91
C TYR A 56 12.36 5.44 -1.86
N VAL A 57 13.57 5.76 -2.30
CA VAL A 57 14.43 4.86 -3.10
C VAL A 57 15.30 4.03 -2.16
N THR A 58 15.43 2.74 -2.45
CA THR A 58 16.34 1.83 -1.72
C THR A 58 17.41 1.24 -2.65
N GLN A 59 18.35 0.49 -2.09
CA GLN A 59 19.39 -0.23 -2.83
C GLN A 59 18.83 -1.32 -3.77
N LEU A 60 17.55 -1.69 -3.64
CA LEU A 60 16.88 -2.63 -4.57
C LEU A 60 16.47 -1.98 -5.89
N GLY A 61 16.66 -0.66 -6.02
CA GLY A 61 16.34 0.10 -7.22
C GLY A 61 15.16 1.05 -7.04
N GLU A 62 14.99 1.91 -8.04
CA GLU A 62 13.91 2.88 -8.08
C GLU A 62 12.56 2.21 -8.28
N GLY A 63 11.58 2.65 -7.49
CA GLY A 63 10.20 2.18 -7.59
C GLY A 63 9.97 0.78 -7.03
N VAL A 64 10.86 0.27 -6.16
CA VAL A 64 10.65 -0.99 -5.42
C VAL A 64 10.15 -0.70 -4.00
N PHE A 65 9.03 -1.31 -3.62
CA PHE A 65 8.54 -1.29 -2.25
C PHE A 65 9.44 -2.14 -1.35
N ALA A 66 10.03 -1.51 -0.35
CA ALA A 66 10.89 -2.21 0.61
C ALA A 66 10.93 -1.49 1.95
N PHE A 67 11.05 -2.23 3.04
CA PHE A 67 11.33 -1.67 4.35
C PHE A 67 12.81 -1.34 4.49
N ARG A 68 13.12 -0.16 5.04
CA ARG A 68 14.50 0.22 5.41
C ARG A 68 14.70 0.10 6.92
N ASN A 69 15.89 -0.30 7.34
CA ASN A 69 16.27 -0.31 8.76
C ASN A 69 16.47 1.13 9.26
N ILE A 70 15.92 1.48 10.42
CA ILE A 70 16.05 2.81 11.04
C ILE A 70 16.77 2.81 12.40
N SER A 71 17.23 1.64 12.86
CA SER A 71 17.95 1.48 14.14
C SER A 71 19.47 1.50 13.99
N GLY A 72 20.00 1.54 12.77
CA GLY A 72 21.44 1.54 12.50
C GLY A 72 22.08 2.91 12.70
N THR A 73 22.32 3.34 13.94
CA THR A 73 23.29 4.42 14.25
C THR A 73 24.69 3.83 14.35
N GLY A 74 25.33 3.58 13.20
CA GLY A 74 26.72 3.11 13.13
C GLY A 74 27.14 2.95 11.67
N GLY A 75 28.16 3.70 11.24
CA GLY A 75 28.54 3.86 9.83
C GLY A 75 28.84 2.55 9.08
N ASN A 76 28.50 2.57 7.79
CA ASN A 76 29.09 1.78 6.70
C ASN A 76 28.99 0.25 6.72
N SER A 77 27.81 -0.34 6.99
CA SER A 77 27.49 -1.62 6.34
C SER A 77 26.02 -1.71 5.93
N GLU A 78 25.86 -1.94 4.63
CA GLU A 78 24.72 -2.45 3.85
C GLU A 78 23.67 -3.23 4.67
N THR A 79 22.78 -2.54 5.39
CA THR A 79 21.58 -3.20 5.92
C THR A 79 20.61 -3.43 4.76
N GLN A 80 20.48 -4.70 4.38
CA GLN A 80 19.67 -5.08 3.23
C GLN A 80 18.20 -4.69 3.47
N PRO A 81 17.58 -3.88 2.60
CA PRO A 81 16.17 -3.57 2.70
C PRO A 81 15.31 -4.82 2.46
N ILE A 82 14.15 -4.89 3.11
CA ILE A 82 13.24 -6.04 3.02
C ILE A 82 12.16 -5.72 1.98
N PRO A 83 12.17 -6.32 0.77
CA PRO A 83 11.14 -6.05 -0.23
C PRO A 83 9.77 -6.54 0.26
N PHE A 84 8.70 -5.92 -0.23
CA PHE A 84 7.34 -6.37 0.05
C PHE A 84 6.37 -6.08 -1.09
N LYS A 85 5.39 -6.96 -1.29
CA LYS A 85 4.26 -6.69 -2.19
C LYS A 85 3.20 -5.91 -1.45
N LEU A 86 2.52 -5.02 -2.16
CA LEU A 86 1.29 -4.39 -1.73
C LEU A 86 0.12 -5.00 -2.50
N SER A 87 -0.98 -5.19 -1.80
CA SER A 87 -2.26 -5.52 -2.42
C SER A 87 -3.34 -4.62 -1.84
N VAL A 88 -4.20 -4.12 -2.72
CA VAL A 88 -5.37 -3.34 -2.37
C VAL A 88 -6.59 -4.15 -2.71
N VAL A 89 -7.45 -4.40 -1.72
CA VAL A 89 -8.66 -5.22 -1.86
C VAL A 89 -9.88 -4.36 -1.56
N SER A 90 -10.85 -4.35 -2.46
CA SER A 90 -12.15 -3.74 -2.19
C SER A 90 -12.98 -4.64 -1.28
N GLN A 91 -13.68 -4.05 -0.32
CA GLN A 91 -14.55 -4.81 0.61
C GLN A 91 -15.87 -5.25 -0.04
N VAL A 92 -16.21 -4.70 -1.21
CA VAL A 92 -17.51 -4.91 -1.87
C VAL A 92 -17.37 -5.88 -3.05
N HIS A 93 -16.24 -5.86 -3.72
CA HIS A 93 -15.90 -6.78 -4.78
C HIS A 93 -14.52 -7.32 -4.47
N ASP A 94 -14.36 -8.63 -4.30
CA ASP A 94 -13.10 -9.35 -4.05
C ASP A 94 -12.02 -9.14 -5.14
N SER A 95 -12.16 -8.12 -5.98
CA SER A 95 -11.12 -7.52 -6.79
C SER A 95 -9.93 -7.06 -5.91
N SER A 96 -8.78 -7.67 -6.16
CA SER A 96 -7.49 -7.28 -5.61
C SER A 96 -6.60 -6.70 -6.71
N SER A 97 -5.99 -5.55 -6.47
CA SER A 97 -4.87 -5.04 -7.26
C SER A 97 -3.57 -5.26 -6.50
N THR A 98 -2.60 -5.94 -7.08
CA THR A 98 -1.27 -6.15 -6.48
C THR A 98 -0.15 -5.74 -7.43
N ASN A 99 1.07 -5.70 -6.92
CA ASN A 99 2.28 -5.39 -7.64
C ASN A 99 3.22 -6.60 -7.71
N ASP A 100 3.05 -7.47 -8.71
CA ASP A 100 3.90 -8.65 -8.82
C ASP A 100 5.39 -8.33 -8.98
N ALA A 101 5.71 -7.16 -9.55
CA ALA A 101 7.08 -6.66 -9.70
C ALA A 101 7.61 -5.84 -8.51
N PHE A 102 6.92 -5.84 -7.35
CA PHE A 102 7.23 -4.98 -6.19
C PHE A 102 7.21 -3.48 -6.50
N ARG A 103 6.54 -3.09 -7.60
CA ARG A 103 6.41 -1.70 -8.09
C ARG A 103 5.11 -1.06 -7.65
N ALA A 104 4.77 0.09 -8.22
CA ALA A 104 3.52 0.78 -7.95
C ALA A 104 2.28 -0.12 -8.12
N VAL A 105 1.25 0.11 -7.29
CA VAL A 105 -0.08 -0.49 -7.44
C VAL A 105 -1.01 0.56 -8.04
N GLN A 106 -1.76 0.18 -9.07
CA GLN A 106 -2.82 0.99 -9.64
C GLN A 106 -4.16 0.25 -9.45
N LYS A 107 -5.15 0.92 -8.88
CA LYS A 107 -6.50 0.41 -8.70
C LYS A 107 -7.54 1.48 -9.06
N ALA A 108 -8.48 1.16 -9.96
CA ALA A 108 -9.67 1.96 -10.15
C ALA A 108 -10.52 1.93 -8.87
N ILE A 109 -10.98 3.10 -8.41
CA ILE A 109 -11.75 3.26 -7.17
C ILE A 109 -13.04 4.02 -7.43
N GLY A 110 -13.99 3.86 -6.52
CA GLY A 110 -15.27 4.56 -6.60
C GLY A 110 -16.27 3.78 -7.43
N LEU A 111 -17.01 2.90 -6.76
CA LEU A 111 -18.08 2.15 -7.37
C LEU A 111 -19.32 3.04 -7.46
N ARG A 112 -19.91 3.08 -8.66
CA ARG A 112 -21.13 3.84 -8.89
C ARG A 112 -22.29 3.24 -8.09
N ASP A 113 -22.84 4.05 -7.20
CA ASP A 113 -24.07 3.79 -6.46
C ASP A 113 -25.06 4.92 -6.75
N GLY A 114 -25.90 4.72 -7.77
CA GLY A 114 -26.85 5.73 -8.23
C GLY A 114 -26.18 7.01 -8.72
N SER A 115 -26.35 8.10 -7.96
CA SER A 115 -25.80 9.44 -8.25
C SER A 115 -24.49 9.73 -7.52
N ARG A 116 -23.87 8.74 -6.89
CA ARG A 116 -22.60 8.88 -6.17
C ARG A 116 -21.67 7.73 -6.49
N SER A 117 -20.42 7.89 -6.10
CA SER A 117 -19.36 6.91 -6.24
C SER A 117 -18.75 6.67 -4.85
N GLU A 118 -18.77 5.44 -4.38
CA GLU A 118 -18.28 5.08 -3.04
C GLU A 118 -17.42 3.83 -3.11
N GLU A 119 -16.36 3.78 -2.29
CA GLU A 119 -15.60 2.55 -2.12
C GLU A 119 -14.97 2.48 -0.73
N LYS A 120 -14.95 1.28 -0.16
CA LYS A 120 -14.14 0.95 1.01
C LYS A 120 -13.22 -0.19 0.66
N GLY A 121 -11.98 -0.11 1.13
CA GLY A 121 -11.00 -1.15 0.88
C GLY A 121 -9.92 -1.21 1.93
N THR A 122 -9.11 -2.25 1.80
CA THR A 122 -8.05 -2.59 2.74
C THR A 122 -6.74 -2.74 1.97
N ILE A 123 -5.67 -2.20 2.53
CA ILE A 123 -4.31 -2.27 1.98
C ILE A 123 -3.53 -3.28 2.81
N PHE A 124 -2.94 -4.25 2.13
CA PHE A 124 -2.14 -5.30 2.73
C PHE A 124 -0.71 -5.27 2.21
N VAL A 125 0.21 -5.65 3.08
CA VAL A 125 1.61 -5.93 2.78
C VAL A 125 1.82 -7.44 2.80
N THR A 126 2.48 -7.98 1.78
CA THR A 126 2.89 -9.39 1.74
C THR A 126 4.40 -9.48 1.66
N PHE A 127 4.99 -10.22 2.61
CA PHE A 127 6.42 -10.53 2.57
C PHE A 127 6.70 -11.57 1.49
N PRO A 128 7.82 -11.49 0.76
CA PRO A 128 8.16 -12.48 -0.24
C PRO A 128 8.37 -13.86 0.42
N SER A 129 8.09 -14.91 -0.32
CA SER A 129 8.25 -16.29 0.15
C SER A 129 9.70 -16.78 -0.04
N GLN A 130 10.06 -17.89 0.59
CA GLN A 130 11.36 -18.54 0.34
C GLN A 130 11.52 -18.94 -1.14
N SER A 131 10.43 -19.33 -1.81
CA SER A 131 10.42 -19.61 -3.25
C SER A 131 10.68 -18.37 -4.11
N ASP A 132 10.40 -17.17 -3.59
CA ASP A 132 10.76 -15.89 -4.25
C ASP A 132 12.21 -15.48 -3.99
N GLY A 133 13.02 -16.35 -3.36
CA GLY A 133 14.41 -16.07 -3.00
C GLY A 133 14.57 -15.27 -1.70
N PHE A 134 13.52 -15.16 -0.89
CA PHE A 134 13.57 -14.45 0.38
C PHE A 134 14.40 -15.21 1.41
N ASN A 135 15.57 -14.67 1.76
CA ASN A 135 16.43 -15.22 2.81
C ASN A 135 16.43 -14.29 4.02
N LEU A 136 15.79 -14.72 5.12
CA LEU A 136 15.70 -13.92 6.34
C LEU A 136 17.01 -13.79 7.11
N GLN A 137 17.98 -14.67 6.88
CA GLN A 137 19.28 -14.63 7.55
C GLN A 137 20.13 -13.42 7.13
N SER A 138 19.76 -12.74 6.04
CA SER A 138 20.47 -11.55 5.58
C SER A 138 19.98 -10.25 6.23
N PHE A 139 18.93 -10.31 7.06
CA PHE A 139 18.40 -9.14 7.77
C PHE A 139 18.86 -9.08 9.22
N THR A 140 19.15 -7.87 9.67
CA THR A 140 19.53 -7.59 11.06
C THR A 140 18.30 -7.37 11.94
N PHE A 141 18.39 -7.77 13.20
CA PHE A 141 17.33 -7.42 14.17
C PHE A 141 17.29 -5.90 14.38
N GLY A 142 16.09 -5.31 14.38
CA GLY A 142 15.90 -3.87 14.61
C GLY A 142 14.54 -3.36 14.18
N THR A 143 14.40 -2.03 14.18
CA THR A 143 13.20 -1.34 13.69
C THR A 143 13.34 -1.05 12.21
N TYR A 144 12.27 -1.33 11.49
CA TYR A 144 12.14 -1.10 10.07
C TYR A 144 10.97 -0.16 9.80
N GLU A 145 11.10 0.69 8.79
CA GLU A 145 9.99 1.53 8.33
C GLU A 145 9.77 1.36 6.83
N ALA A 146 8.54 1.63 6.40
CA ALA A 146 8.12 1.76 5.01
C ALA A 146 7.41 3.08 4.78
N SER A 147 7.62 3.68 3.61
CA SER A 147 6.88 4.85 3.16
C SER A 147 6.15 4.50 1.87
N ILE A 148 4.86 4.80 1.82
CA ILE A 148 3.98 4.55 0.68
C ILE A 148 3.30 5.88 0.36
N ALA A 149 3.57 6.41 -0.82
CA ALA A 149 2.84 7.54 -1.35
C ALA A 149 1.50 7.05 -1.92
N VAL A 150 0.42 7.74 -1.58
CA VAL A 150 -0.94 7.43 -2.03
C VAL A 150 -1.48 8.64 -2.78
N GLU A 151 -1.84 8.42 -4.04
CA GLU A 151 -2.38 9.44 -4.93
C GLU A 151 -3.76 8.99 -5.43
N VAL A 152 -4.70 9.93 -5.49
CA VAL A 152 -6.01 9.74 -6.10
C VAL A 152 -6.17 10.79 -7.19
N SER A 153 -6.41 10.35 -8.41
CA SER A 153 -6.64 11.20 -9.57
C SER A 153 -8.03 10.94 -10.17
N ALA A 154 -8.55 11.96 -10.84
CA ALA A 154 -9.75 11.91 -11.66
C ALA A 154 -9.36 12.10 -13.12
N ASP A 155 -9.95 11.32 -14.03
CA ASP A 155 -9.86 11.51 -15.48
C ASP A 155 -10.96 12.45 -16.02
#